data_AF-A0A965I6Z0-F1
#
_entry.id   AF-A0A965I6Z0-F1
#
_cell.length_a   1.000
_cell.length_b   1.000
_cell.length_c   1.000
_cell.angle_alpha   90.00
_cell.angle_beta   90.00
_cell.angle_gamma   90.00
#
_symmetry.space_group_name_H-M   'P 1'
#
loop_
_entity.id
_entity.type
_entity.pdbx_description
1 polymer ?
#
loop_
_entity_poly.entity_id
_entity_poly.type
_entity_poly.pdbx_seq_one_letter_code
_entity_poly.pdbx_strand_id
1 'polypeptide(L)' 'HAQSEAMRAAVLSGQEIKKPGWTRVGFSVLMSDEKVDHIIRAVDSVARATCLQRAQYQADESTARFSLGFSYV' A
#
# COMPACT_ATOMS: atom_id res chain seq x y z
N HIS A 1 -18.49 -13.95 0.75
CA HIS A 1 -17.61 -15.00 0.18
C HIS A 1 -17.32 -14.83 -1.32
N ALA A 2 -18.32 -14.64 -2.19
CA ALA A 2 -18.11 -14.55 -3.65
C ALA A 2 -17.05 -13.52 -4.10
N GLN A 3 -17.02 -12.32 -3.51
CA GLN A 3 -16.02 -11.30 -3.82
C GLN A 3 -14.58 -11.74 -3.47
N SER A 4 -14.41 -12.46 -2.36
CA SER A 4 -13.11 -12.98 -1.94
C SER A 4 -12.61 -14.07 -2.90
N GLU A 5 -13.48 -14.98 -3.34
CA GLU A 5 -13.10 -16.04 -4.30
C GLU A 5 -12.78 -15.47 -5.68
N ALA A 6 -13.56 -14.50 -6.17
CA ALA A 6 -13.27 -13.83 -7.43
C ALA A 6 -11.91 -13.12 -7.40
N MET A 7 -11.61 -12.43 -6.29
CA MET A 7 -10.31 -11.79 -6.07
C MET A 7 -9.18 -12.82 -5.99
N ARG A 8 -9.39 -13.93 -5.28
CA ARG A 8 -8.40 -15.02 -5.17
C ARG A 8 -8.09 -15.64 -6.52
N ALA A 9 -9.11 -15.92 -7.34
CA ALA A 9 -8.94 -16.44 -8.69
C ALA A 9 -8.17 -15.46 -9.61
N ALA A 10 -8.50 -14.17 -9.55
CA ALA A 10 -7.78 -13.13 -10.29
C ALA A 10 -6.29 -13.09 -9.93
N VAL A 11 -5.96 -13.13 -8.63
CA VAL A 11 -4.58 -13.17 -8.15
C VAL A 11 -3.83 -14.41 -8.65
N LEU A 12 -4.44 -15.60 -8.53
CA LEU A 12 -3.83 -16.84 -9.01
C LEU A 12 -3.65 -16.87 -10.53
N SER A 13 -4.43 -16.10 -11.27
CA SER A 13 -4.29 -15.93 -12.73
C SER A 13 -3.28 -14.86 -13.16
N GLY A 14 -2.49 -14.31 -12.21
CA GLY A 14 -1.48 -13.28 -12.50
C GLY A 14 -2.03 -11.85 -12.56
N GLN A 15 -3.31 -11.63 -12.25
CA GLN A 15 -3.90 -10.28 -12.20
C GLN A 15 -3.66 -9.65 -10.83
N GLU A 16 -2.40 -9.55 -10.41
CA GLU A 16 -2.04 -9.12 -9.06
C GLU A 16 -2.44 -7.67 -8.74
N ILE A 17 -2.55 -6.79 -9.75
CA ILE A 17 -3.03 -5.42 -9.57
C ILE A 17 -4.49 -5.33 -9.09
N LYS A 18 -5.27 -6.42 -9.23
CA LYS A 18 -6.65 -6.49 -8.71
C LYS A 18 -6.70 -6.66 -7.19
N LYS A 19 -5.57 -6.90 -6.52
CA LYS A 19 -5.50 -6.87 -5.06
C LYS A 19 -5.79 -5.43 -4.60
N PRO A 20 -6.78 -5.21 -3.71
CA PRO A 20 -6.91 -3.92 -3.06
C PRO A 20 -5.60 -3.61 -2.30
N GLY A 21 -5.10 -2.38 -2.45
CA GLY A 21 -3.91 -1.94 -1.74
C GLY A 21 -4.16 -1.93 -0.24
N TRP A 22 -3.58 -2.87 0.49
CA TRP A 22 -3.64 -2.90 1.95
C TRP A 22 -2.26 -2.63 2.52
N THR A 23 -2.16 -1.61 3.36
CA THR A 23 -0.97 -1.39 4.17
C THR A 23 -1.18 -2.06 5.52
N ARG A 24 -0.34 -3.04 5.84
CA ARG A 24 -0.33 -3.65 7.18
C ARG A 24 0.52 -2.78 8.11
N VAL A 25 -0.10 -2.26 9.17
CA VAL A 25 0.59 -1.58 10.26
C VAL A 25 0.63 -2.54 11.45
N GLY A 26 1.80 -2.70 12.07
CA GLY A 26 2.00 -3.58 13.22
C GLY A 26 2.51 -2.80 14.43
N PHE A 27 1.89 -3.03 15.59
CA PHE A 27 2.35 -2.53 16.88
C PHE A 27 2.99 -3.67 17.67
N SER A 28 4.06 -3.35 18.40
CA SER A 28 4.69 -4.28 19.33
C SER A 28 4.31 -3.90 20.75
N VAL A 29 4.13 -4.90 21.61
CA VAL A 29 3.90 -4.73 23.06
C VAL A 29 5.05 -4.01 23.78
N LEU A 30 6.22 -3.93 23.15
CA LEU A 30 7.39 -3.22 23.68
C LEU A 30 7.47 -1.76 23.20
N MET A 31 6.52 -1.29 22.40
CA MET A 31 6.48 0.13 22.00
C MET A 31 5.98 0.97 23.17
N SER A 32 6.59 2.14 23.35
CA SER A 32 6.01 3.16 24.22
C SER A 32 4.80 3.81 23.54
N ASP A 33 3.92 4.41 24.35
CA ASP A 33 2.73 5.11 23.87
C ASP A 33 3.11 6.26 22.91
N GLU A 34 4.20 6.98 23.19
CA GLU A 34 4.65 8.08 22.33
C GLU A 34 5.03 7.58 20.93
N LYS A 35 5.64 6.39 20.85
CA LYS A 35 6.00 5.78 19.57
C LYS A 35 4.78 5.31 18.81
N VAL A 36 3.80 4.71 19.51
CA VAL A 36 2.52 4.30 18.92
C VAL A 36 1.80 5.53 18.37
N ASP A 37 1.68 6.59 19.16
CA ASP A 37 1.06 7.85 18.75
C ASP A 37 1.74 8.49 17.55
N HIS A 38 3.07 8.44 17.50
CA HIS A 38 3.83 8.93 16.36
C HIS A 38 3.50 8.16 15.08
N ILE A 39 3.47 6.82 15.15
CA ILE A 39 3.12 5.95 14.01
C ILE A 39 1.68 6.23 13.55
N ILE A 40 0.73 6.33 14.47
CA ILE A 40 -0.68 6.62 14.15
C ILE A 40 -0.80 7.96 13.42
N ARG A 41 -0.15 9.01 13.93
CA ARG A 41 -0.15 10.34 13.29
C ARG A 41 0.49 10.32 11.91
N ALA A 42 1.59 9.58 11.73
CA ALA A 42 2.23 9.44 10.43
C ALA A 42 1.32 8.73 9.41
N VAL A 43 0.64 7.66 9.82
CA VAL A 43 -0.31 6.93 8.96
C VAL A 43 -1.50 7.82 8.57
N ASP A 44 -2.08 8.57 9.52
CA ASP A 44 -3.16 9.52 9.22
C ASP A 44 -2.69 10.61 8.23
N SER A 45 -1.49 11.15 8.42
CA SER A 45 -0.90 12.13 7.50
C SER A 45 -0.72 11.57 6.09
N VAL A 46 -0.23 10.33 5.95
CA VAL A 46 -0.05 9.69 4.63
C VAL A 46 -1.39 9.37 3.99
N ALA A 47 -2.38 8.90 4.75
CA ALA A 47 -3.72 8.60 4.25
C ALA A 47 -4.47 9.84 3.74
N ARG A 48 -4.19 11.02 4.34
CA ARG A 48 -4.76 12.31 3.94
C ARG A 48 -3.94 13.06 2.90
N ALA A 49 -2.70 12.65 2.65
CA ALA A 49 -1.85 13.33 1.69
C ALA A 49 -2.47 13.28 0.28
N THR A 50 -2.47 14.42 -0.40
CA THR A 50 -3.03 14.54 -1.75
C THR A 50 -2.15 13.82 -2.77
N CYS A 51 -2.76 13.43 -3.90
CA CYS A 51 -2.25 12.53 -4.95
C CYS A 51 -0.82 12.78 -5.49
N LEU A 52 -0.15 13.87 -5.11
CA LEU A 52 1.20 14.23 -5.53
C LEU A 52 2.24 13.15 -5.19
N GLN A 53 2.18 12.56 -3.99
CA GLN A 53 3.09 11.48 -3.62
C GLN A 53 2.80 10.20 -4.40
N ARG A 54 1.52 9.90 -4.67
CA ARG A 54 1.12 8.76 -5.53
C ARG A 54 1.65 8.91 -6.95
N ALA A 55 1.66 10.13 -7.49
CA ALA A 55 2.14 10.40 -8.85
C ALA A 55 3.65 10.11 -9.03
N GLN A 56 4.40 10.00 -7.93
CA GLN A 56 5.83 9.64 -7.98
C GLN A 56 6.05 8.13 -8.14
N TYR A 57 5.02 7.31 -7.92
CA TYR A 57 5.13 5.85 -8.05
C TYR A 57 4.61 5.40 -9.41
N GLN A 58 5.40 4.57 -10.09
CA GLN A 58 4.98 3.83 -11.27
C GLN A 58 4.68 2.39 -10.87
N ALA A 59 3.58 1.84 -11.40
CA ALA A 59 3.21 0.45 -11.22
C ALA A 59 3.46 -0.32 -12.52
N ASP A 60 4.27 -1.36 -12.46
CA ASP A 60 4.26 -2.41 -13.48
C ASP A 60 3.08 -3.34 -13.19
N GLU A 61 1.97 -3.15 -13.90
CA GLU A 61 0.74 -3.91 -13.71
C GLU A 61 0.88 -5.40 -14.08
N SER A 62 1.89 -5.76 -14.88
CA SER A 62 2.16 -7.15 -15.27
C SER A 62 2.77 -7.98 -14.15
N THR A 63 3.49 -7.33 -13.23
CA THR A 63 4.18 -7.97 -12.09
C THR A 63 3.76 -7.42 -10.73
N ALA A 64 2.83 -6.45 -10.71
CA ALA A 64 2.43 -5.68 -9.53
C ALA A 64 3.61 -5.09 -8.72
N ARG A 65 4.68 -4.67 -9.42
CA ARG A 65 5.85 -4.03 -8.82
C ARG A 65 5.70 -2.52 -8.86
N PHE A 66 6.12 -1.86 -7.79
CA PHE A 66 6.08 -0.40 -7.66
C PHE A 66 7.49 0.15 -7.56
N SER A 67 7.79 1.20 -8.32
CA SER A 67 9.07 1.90 -8.30
C SER A 67 8.83 3.41 -8.27
N LEU A 68 9.85 4.16 -7.85
CA LEU A 68 9.85 5.60 -8.02
C LEU A 68 10.14 5.92 -9.49
N GLY A 69 9.30 6.74 -10.10
CA GLY A 69 9.54 7.30 -11.43
C GLY A 69 10.58 8.41 -11.36
N PHE A 70 11.87 8.05 -11.37
CA PHE A 70 12.92 9.05 -11.59
C PHE A 70 12.97 9.40 -13.07
N SER A 71 12.35 10.52 -13.46
CA SER A 71 12.70 11.15 -14.73
C SER A 71 14.02 11.87 -14.52
N TYR A 72 15.12 11.33 -15.07
CA TYR A 72 16.35 12.09 -15.20
C TYR A 72 16.05 13.28 -16.11
N VAL A 73 16.05 14.48 -15.52
CA VAL A 73 16.15 15.73 -16.26
C VAL A 73 17.62 15.94 -16.62
#